data_AF-A0A8H7T129-F1
#
_entry.id   AF-A0A8H7T129-F1
#
_cell.length_a   1.000
_cell.length_b   1.000
_cell.length_c   1.000
_cell.angle_alpha   90.00
_cell.angle_beta   90.00
_cell.angle_gamma   90.00
#
_symmetry.space_group_name_H-M   'P 1'
#
loop_
_entity.id
_entity.type
_entity.pdbx_description
1 polymer ?
#
loop_
_entity_poly.entity_id
_entity_poly.type
_entity_poly.pdbx_seq_one_letter_code
_entity_poly.pdbx_strand_id
1 'polypeptide(L)' 'MSSPSKPIRVALIGLSSTPADLYEGTNWAASAHLPYLLKSPHFEIAALLNSTTESAHQSILKHNLPSSVKAYGAPE' A
#
# COMPACT_ATOMS: atom_id res chain seq x y z
N MET A 1 8.19 -20.85 -25.69
CA MET A 1 7.29 -20.59 -24.54
C MET A 1 7.55 -19.15 -24.10
N SER A 2 6.53 -18.28 -24.08
CA SER A 2 6.71 -16.90 -23.63
C SER A 2 7.00 -16.90 -22.13
N SER A 3 8.01 -16.14 -21.68
CA SER A 3 8.26 -15.95 -20.25
C SER A 3 7.02 -15.37 -19.57
N PRO A 4 6.69 -15.76 -18.32
CA PRO A 4 5.59 -15.12 -17.58
C PRO A 4 5.89 -13.63 -17.43
N SER A 5 4.89 -12.78 -17.73
CA SER A 5 5.01 -11.34 -17.54
C SER A 5 5.23 -11.04 -16.07
N LYS A 6 6.27 -10.27 -15.74
CA LYS A 6 6.50 -9.82 -14.35
C LYS A 6 5.34 -8.92 -13.91
N PRO A 7 4.90 -8.98 -12.63
CA PRO A 7 3.87 -8.10 -12.11
C PRO A 7 4.27 -6.62 -12.24
N ILE A 8 3.27 -5.76 -12.41
CA ILE A 8 3.44 -4.31 -12.35
C ILE A 8 3.68 -3.94 -10.88
N ARG A 9 4.83 -3.31 -10.62
CA ARG A 9 5.19 -2.85 -9.27
C ARG A 9 4.51 -1.51 -8.99
N VAL A 10 3.68 -1.47 -7.96
CA VAL A 10 2.85 -0.31 -7.60
C VAL A 10 3.36 0.33 -6.32
N ALA A 11 3.41 1.65 -6.31
CA ALA A 11 3.54 2.43 -5.08
C ALA A 11 2.16 2.98 -4.71
N LEU A 12 1.76 2.82 -3.45
CA LEU A 12 0.57 3.46 -2.91
C LEU A 12 0.96 4.76 -2.21
N ILE A 13 0.13 5.81 -2.36
CA ILE A 13 0.28 7.07 -1.64
C ILE A 13 -0.99 7.28 -0.81
N GLY A 14 -0.84 7.47 0.51
CA GLY A 14 -1.97 7.77 1.40
C GLY A 14 -2.79 6.55 1.82
N LEU A 15 -2.16 5.39 2.03
CA LEU A 15 -2.82 4.26 2.69
C LEU A 15 -2.78 4.49 4.20
N SER A 16 -3.93 4.71 4.82
CA SER A 16 -4.01 5.09 6.24
C SER A 16 -3.96 3.87 7.18
N SER A 17 -3.20 3.99 8.27
CA SER A 17 -3.22 3.09 9.43
C SER A 17 -4.25 3.49 10.48
N THR A 18 -4.90 4.65 10.35
CA THR A 18 -5.83 5.15 11.36
C THR A 18 -7.10 4.28 11.39
N PRO A 19 -7.57 3.85 12.59
CA PRO A 19 -8.86 3.21 12.76
C PRO A 19 -10.01 4.03 12.17
N ALA A 20 -11.07 3.37 11.70
CA ALA A 20 -12.17 4.04 10.99
C ALA A 20 -12.94 5.03 11.88
N ASP A 21 -12.94 4.81 13.19
CA ASP A 21 -13.52 5.64 14.24
C ASP A 21 -12.69 6.88 14.60
N LEU A 22 -11.42 6.92 14.21
CA LEU A 22 -10.48 8.01 14.51
C LEU A 22 -9.99 8.73 13.25
N TYR A 23 -10.47 8.34 12.07
CA TYR A 23 -10.05 8.91 10.80
C TYR A 23 -11.13 9.84 10.26
N GLU A 24 -10.82 11.13 10.17
CA GLU A 24 -11.73 12.15 9.63
C GLU A 24 -11.88 12.11 8.10
N GLY A 25 -11.15 11.20 7.42
CA GLY A 25 -11.22 10.99 5.97
C GLY A 25 -11.90 9.69 5.57
N THR A 26 -12.15 9.51 4.27
CA THR A 26 -12.50 8.20 3.72
C THR A 26 -11.22 7.40 3.50
N ASN A 27 -11.07 6.22 4.12
CA ASN A 27 -9.94 5.31 3.85
C ASN A 27 -10.12 4.62 2.48
N TRP A 28 -10.09 5.43 1.42
CA TRP A 28 -10.44 5.04 0.07
C TRP A 28 -9.43 4.06 -0.53
N ALA A 29 -8.13 4.28 -0.29
CA ALA A 29 -7.09 3.34 -0.74
C ALA A 29 -7.31 1.94 -0.16
N ALA A 30 -7.67 1.81 1.12
CA ALA A 30 -7.93 0.51 1.76
C ALA A 30 -9.25 -0.13 1.31
N SER A 31 -10.29 0.65 1.04
CA SER A 31 -11.62 0.13 0.69
C SER A 31 -11.81 -0.14 -0.81
N ALA A 32 -11.18 0.65 -1.68
CA ALA A 32 -11.35 0.55 -3.13
C ALA A 32 -10.18 -0.20 -3.80
N HIS A 33 -8.95 0.30 -3.67
CA HIS A 33 -7.81 -0.20 -4.45
C HIS A 33 -7.16 -1.43 -3.85
N LEU A 34 -6.89 -1.39 -2.54
CA LEU A 34 -6.09 -2.41 -1.86
C LEU A 34 -6.64 -3.84 -2.04
N PRO A 35 -7.96 -4.11 -1.95
CA PRO A 35 -8.48 -5.47 -2.08
C PRO A 35 -8.21 -6.09 -3.46
N TYR A 36 -8.25 -5.28 -4.52
CA TYR A 36 -7.97 -5.75 -5.87
C TYR A 36 -6.47 -5.93 -6.11
N LEU A 37 -5.64 -4.96 -5.66
CA LEU A 37 -4.18 -5.04 -5.78
C LEU A 37 -3.60 -6.26 -5.07
N LEU A 38 -4.16 -6.67 -3.93
CA LEU A 38 -3.72 -7.86 -3.20
C LEU A 38 -4.15 -9.19 -3.84
N LYS A 39 -5.29 -9.21 -4.55
CA LYS A 39 -5.84 -10.44 -5.15
C LYS A 39 -5.35 -10.69 -6.59
N SER A 40 -4.93 -9.63 -7.28
CA SER A 40 -4.54 -9.71 -8.68
C SER A 40 -3.11 -10.22 -8.85
N PRO A 41 -2.86 -11.23 -9.70
CA PRO A 41 -1.50 -11.69 -10.01
C PRO A 41 -0.72 -10.69 -10.88
N HIS A 42 -1.38 -9.64 -11.37
CA HIS A 42 -0.77 -8.65 -12.25
C HIS A 42 -0.06 -7.53 -11.50
N PHE A 43 -0.25 -7.40 -10.19
CA PHE A 43 0.29 -6.30 -9.39
C PHE A 43 1.09 -6.80 -8.19
N GLU A 44 2.12 -6.05 -7.86
CA GLU A 44 2.90 -6.21 -6.63
C GLU A 44 2.99 -4.83 -5.96
N ILE A 45 2.50 -4.70 -4.73
CA ILE A 45 2.73 -3.48 -3.95
C ILE A 45 4.20 -3.49 -3.55
N ALA A 46 4.99 -2.54 -4.04
CA ALA A 46 6.42 -2.48 -3.84
C ALA A 46 6.86 -1.32 -2.92
N ALA A 47 6.02 -0.30 -2.79
CA ALA A 47 6.30 0.86 -1.96
C ALA A 47 5.01 1.45 -1.38
N LEU A 48 5.15 2.11 -0.24
CA LEU A 48 4.09 2.90 0.38
C LEU A 48 4.65 4.25 0.85
N LEU A 49 3.98 5.33 0.48
CA LEU A 49 4.28 6.69 0.92
C LEU A 49 3.12 7.23 1.74
N ASN A 50 3.44 7.75 2.93
CA ASN A 50 2.56 8.56 3.76
C ASN A 50 3.28 9.85 4.18
N SER A 51 2.70 10.61 5.12
CA SER A 51 3.29 11.86 5.63
C SER A 51 4.54 11.70 6.48
N THR A 52 4.82 10.47 6.96
CA THR A 52 6.07 10.10 7.63
C THR A 52 6.41 8.65 7.32
N THR A 53 7.69 8.28 7.38
CA THR A 53 8.13 6.90 7.16
C THR A 53 7.53 5.95 8.20
N GLU A 54 7.39 6.43 9.44
CA GLU A 54 6.76 5.71 10.55
C GLU A 54 5.29 5.42 10.25
N SER A 55 4.52 6.41 9.76
CA SER A 55 3.11 6.21 9.42
C SER A 55 2.92 5.26 8.23
N ALA A 56 3.86 5.25 7.27
CA ALA A 56 3.90 4.24 6.21
C ALA A 56 4.18 2.84 6.79
N HIS A 57 5.15 2.69 7.71
CA HIS A 57 5.40 1.42 8.40
C HIS A 57 4.17 0.92 9.18
N GLN A 58 3.49 1.78 9.93
CA GLN A 58 2.27 1.41 10.64
C GLN A 58 1.17 0.93 9.68
N SER A 59 1.10 1.51 8.48
CA SER A 59 0.13 1.12 7.47
C SER A 59 0.47 -0.22 6.82
N ILE A 60 1.75 -0.48 6.52
CA ILE A 60 2.23 -1.79 6.08
C ILE A 60 1.83 -2.88 7.08
N LEU A 61 2.07 -2.63 8.38
CA LEU A 61 1.74 -3.58 9.45
C LEU A 61 0.23 -3.79 9.57
N LYS A 62 -0.57 -2.72 9.64
CA LYS A 62 -2.02 -2.81 9.79
C LYS A 62 -2.68 -3.62 8.66
N HIS A 63 -2.23 -3.39 7.43
CA HIS A 63 -2.80 -4.01 6.24
C HIS A 63 -2.14 -5.35 5.88
N ASN A 64 -1.27 -5.88 6.76
CA ASN A 64 -0.53 -7.13 6.57
C ASN A 64 0.21 -7.20 5.23
N LEU A 65 0.80 -6.09 4.81
CA LEU A 65 1.59 -6.03 3.58
C LEU A 65 2.94 -6.74 3.77
N PRO A 66 3.52 -7.32 2.71
CA PRO A 66 4.83 -7.97 2.78
C PRO A 66 5.93 -7.04 3.32
N SER A 67 6.91 -7.60 4.03
CA SER A 67 8.07 -6.86 4.52
C SER A 67 8.99 -6.30 3.42
N SER A 68 8.80 -6.75 2.17
CA SER A 68 9.48 -6.22 0.99
C SER A 68 8.95 -4.84 0.56
N VAL A 69 7.78 -4.41 1.07
CA VAL A 69 7.23 -3.08 0.78
C VAL A 69 8.09 -2.01 1.44
N LYS A 70 8.64 -1.11 0.62
CA LYS A 70 9.47 -0.02 1.11
C LYS A 70 8.61 1.16 1.59
N ALA A 71 8.84 1.61 2.81
CA ALA A 71 8.17 2.76 3.40
C ALA A 71 8.87 4.08 3.04
N TYR A 72 8.07 5.10 2.76
CA TYR A 72 8.50 6.47 2.47
C TYR A 72 7.64 7.48 3.25
N GLY A 73 8.25 8.59 3.67
CA GLY A 73 7.59 9.63 4.46
C GLY A 73 7.37 10.97 3.75
N ALA A 74 7.90 11.13 2.56
CA ALA A 74 7.75 12.34 1.76
C ALA A 74 8.03 12.02 0.28
N PRO A 75 7.47 12.80 -0.67
CA PRO A 75 7.63 12.58 -2.11
C PRO A 75 8.96 13.08 -2.69
N GLU A 76 9.70 13.94 -1.97
CA GLU A 76 11.05 14.39 -2.29
C GLU A 76 12.15 13.34 -2.06
#